data_AF-A0A972U1E7-F1
#
_entry.id   AF-A0A972U1E7-F1
#
_cell.length_a   1.000
_cell.length_b   1.000
_cell.length_c   1.000
_cell.angle_alpha   90.00
_cell.angle_beta   90.00
_cell.angle_gamma   90.00
#
_symmetry.space_group_name_H-M   'P 1'
#
loop_
_entity.id
_entity.type
_entity.pdbx_description
1 polymer ?
#
loop_
_entity_poly.entity_id
_entity_poly.type
_entity_poly.pdbx_seq_one_letter_code
_entity_poly.pdbx_strand_id
1 'polypeptide(L)'
;MAARKPKRGLVLGAGGVLGAAWSVGALCALEEVCGFDPRDADVIIGTSAGSVLGALVAGGVSPRQLRDHQLGIPVTEGPLSGFSWDYERATSQRPGRPRFFAKGSGLLLRSSARKLGKMPPT
;
A
#
# COMPACT_ATOMS: atom_id res chain seq x y z
N MET A 1 -37.38 -1.95 -14.62
CA MET A 1 -35.95 -2.31 -14.70
C MET A 1 -35.33 -2.00 -13.35
N ALA A 2 -34.57 -2.93 -12.76
CA ALA A 2 -33.82 -2.63 -11.53
C ALA A 2 -32.79 -1.53 -11.80
N ALA A 3 -32.63 -0.59 -10.87
CA ALA A 3 -31.62 0.46 -10.98
C ALA A 3 -30.22 -0.17 -11.02
N ARG A 4 -29.35 0.30 -11.93
CA ARG A 4 -27.99 -0.22 -12.07
C ARG A 4 -27.18 0.13 -10.82
N LYS A 5 -26.57 -0.87 -10.16
CA LYS A 5 -25.65 -0.65 -9.03
C LYS A 5 -24.53 0.31 -9.48
N PRO A 6 -24.21 1.36 -8.70
CA PRO A 6 -23.12 2.27 -9.04
C PRO A 6 -21.80 1.51 -9.07
N LYS A 7 -20.97 1.79 -10.08
CA LYS A 7 -19.62 1.24 -10.21
C LYS A 7 -18.67 1.95 -9.25
N ARG A 8 -17.81 1.20 -8.56
CA ARG A 8 -16.93 1.71 -7.50
C ARG A 8 -15.49 1.31 -7.77
N GLY A 9 -14.59 2.30 -7.75
CA GLY A 9 -13.15 2.09 -7.77
C GLY A 9 -12.54 2.42 -6.40
N LEU A 10 -11.60 1.59 -5.94
CA LEU A 10 -10.83 1.79 -4.71
C LEU A 10 -9.37 2.09 -5.08
N VAL A 11 -8.84 3.22 -4.59
CA VAL A 11 -7.46 3.65 -4.85
C VAL A 11 -6.71 3.78 -3.53
N LEU A 12 -5.63 3.01 -3.37
CA LEU A 12 -4.80 2.95 -2.17
C LEU A 12 -3.41 3.53 -2.45
N GLY A 13 -3.13 4.67 -1.83
CA GLY A 13 -1.84 5.37 -1.97
C GLY A 13 -0.66 4.68 -1.27
N ALA A 14 0.56 5.19 -1.51
CA ALA A 14 1.81 4.71 -0.93
C ALA A 14 2.08 5.34 0.45
N GLY A 15 2.67 4.57 1.39
CA GLY A 15 3.05 5.12 2.69
C GLY A 15 3.80 4.19 3.65
N GLY A 16 4.55 3.19 3.16
CA GLY A 16 5.24 2.22 4.03
C GLY A 16 4.30 1.49 4.99
N VAL A 17 4.85 0.92 6.07
CA VAL A 17 4.02 0.17 7.05
C VAL A 17 3.05 1.05 7.80
N LEU A 18 3.46 2.28 8.16
CA LEU A 18 2.57 3.21 8.84
C LEU A 18 1.37 3.60 7.97
N GLY A 19 1.61 3.89 6.68
CA GLY A 19 0.54 4.20 5.73
C GLY A 19 -0.36 3.00 5.46
N ALA A 20 0.18 1.77 5.47
CA ALA A 20 -0.64 0.56 5.41
C ALA A 20 -1.54 0.45 6.64
N ALA A 21 -1.03 0.71 7.85
CA ALA A 21 -1.82 0.64 9.08
C ALA A 21 -2.97 1.66 9.09
N TRP A 22 -2.70 2.90 8.69
CA TRP A 22 -3.75 3.92 8.57
C TRP A 22 -4.79 3.57 7.50
N SER A 23 -4.34 3.02 6.36
CA SER A 23 -5.24 2.59 5.30
C SER A 23 -6.17 1.47 5.75
N VAL A 24 -5.67 0.50 6.54
CA VAL A 24 -6.50 -0.58 7.11
C VAL A 24 -7.55 -0.03 8.07
N GLY A 25 -7.21 0.95 8.91
CA GLY A 25 -8.18 1.66 9.74
C GLY A 25 -9.26 2.37 8.91
N ALA A 26 -8.85 3.07 7.84
CA ALA A 26 -9.78 3.74 6.93
C ALA A 26 -10.70 2.74 6.19
N LEU A 27 -10.19 1.58 5.80
CA LEU A 27 -10.99 0.52 5.18
C LEU A 27 -12.02 -0.06 6.15
N CYS A 28 -11.65 -0.27 7.42
CA CYS A 28 -12.61 -0.68 8.46
C CYS A 28 -13.71 0.38 8.62
N ALA A 29 -13.34 1.66 8.74
CA ALA A 29 -14.30 2.75 8.88
C ALA A 29 -15.20 2.89 7.66
N LEU A 30 -14.67 2.68 6.45
CA LEU A 30 -15.46 2.69 5.21
C LEU A 30 -16.51 1.58 5.20
N GLU A 31 -16.15 0.38 5.65
CA GLU A 31 -17.08 -0.75 5.81
C GLU A 31 -18.16 -0.43 6.85
N GLU A 32 -17.76 0.04 8.03
CA GLU A 32 -18.65 0.30 9.17
C GLU A 32 -19.60 1.49 8.95
N VAL A 33 -19.10 2.60 8.40
CA VAL A 33 -19.87 3.85 8.26
C VAL A 33 -20.66 3.90 6.97
N CYS A 34 -20.09 3.40 5.86
CA CYS A 34 -20.73 3.48 4.55
C CYS A 34 -21.45 2.18 4.14
N GLY A 35 -21.32 1.10 4.92
CA GLY A 35 -21.87 -0.21 4.57
C GLY A 35 -21.30 -0.74 3.25
N PHE A 36 -20.09 -0.31 2.89
CA PHE A 36 -19.42 -0.71 1.66
C PHE A 36 -18.24 -1.61 1.97
N ASP A 37 -18.36 -2.88 1.58
CA ASP A 37 -17.25 -3.81 1.61
C ASP A 37 -16.21 -3.43 0.54
N PRO A 38 -14.96 -3.08 0.92
CA PRO A 38 -13.92 -2.74 -0.04
C PRO A 38 -13.60 -3.86 -1.05
N ARG A 39 -13.92 -5.11 -0.72
CA ARG A 39 -13.77 -6.27 -1.61
C ARG A 39 -14.77 -6.27 -2.77
N ASP A 40 -15.87 -5.54 -2.64
CA ASP A 40 -16.90 -5.37 -3.68
C ASP A 40 -16.54 -4.27 -4.71
N ALA A 41 -15.37 -3.64 -4.60
CA ALA A 41 -14.91 -2.68 -5.59
C ALA A 41 -14.74 -3.34 -6.97
N ASP A 42 -15.24 -2.70 -8.03
CA ASP A 42 -15.10 -3.20 -9.40
C ASP A 42 -13.65 -3.11 -9.88
N VAL A 43 -12.88 -2.16 -9.34
CA VAL A 43 -11.46 -1.93 -9.66
C VAL A 43 -10.72 -1.54 -8.38
N ILE A 44 -9.59 -2.18 -8.12
CA ILE A 44 -8.69 -1.88 -7.00
C ILE A 44 -7.32 -1.49 -7.57
N ILE A 45 -6.85 -0.29 -7.23
CA ILE A 45 -5.55 0.23 -7.63
C ILE A 45 -4.74 0.51 -6.37
N GLY A 46 -3.50 0.03 -6.33
CA GLY A 46 -2.62 0.25 -5.19
C GLY A 46 -1.19 0.53 -5.60
N THR A 47 -0.50 1.41 -4.86
CA THR A 47 0.92 1.74 -5.09
C THR A 47 1.74 1.48 -3.82
N SER A 48 2.90 0.81 -3.95
CA SER A 48 3.79 0.49 -2.81
C SER A 48 3.05 -0.29 -1.71
N ALA A 49 3.00 0.19 -0.48
CA ALA A 49 2.23 -0.44 0.58
C ALA A 49 0.74 -0.61 0.21
N GLY A 50 0.18 0.34 -0.55
CA GLY A 50 -1.16 0.24 -1.10
C GLY A 50 -1.34 -0.88 -2.14
N SER A 51 -0.29 -1.29 -2.88
CA SER A 51 -0.38 -2.42 -3.81
C SER A 51 -0.51 -3.75 -3.07
N VAL A 52 0.19 -3.88 -1.93
CA VAL A 52 0.07 -5.06 -1.05
C VAL A 52 -1.34 -5.13 -0.48
N LEU A 53 -1.84 -4.04 0.10
CA LEU A 53 -3.22 -4.00 0.62
C LEU A 53 -4.26 -4.24 -0.48
N GLY A 54 -4.10 -3.62 -1.64
CA GLY A 54 -5.01 -3.79 -2.77
C GLY A 54 -5.06 -5.24 -3.25
N ALA A 55 -3.91 -5.92 -3.33
CA ALA A 55 -3.85 -7.33 -3.66
C ALA A 55 -4.52 -8.22 -2.61
N LEU A 56 -4.33 -7.94 -1.31
CA LEU A 56 -4.96 -8.71 -0.23
C LEU A 56 -6.48 -8.54 -0.23
N VAL A 57 -6.97 -7.30 -0.36
CA VAL A 57 -8.41 -7.02 -0.45
C VAL A 57 -9.02 -7.67 -1.69
N ALA A 58 -8.37 -7.57 -2.86
CA ALA A 58 -8.79 -8.25 -4.08
C ALA A 58 -8.78 -9.79 -3.92
N GLY A 59 -7.86 -10.32 -3.11
CA GLY A 59 -7.78 -11.73 -2.74
C GLY A 59 -8.83 -12.20 -1.72
N GLY A 60 -9.78 -11.33 -1.34
CA GLY A 60 -10.88 -11.67 -0.45
C GLY A 60 -10.60 -11.42 1.04
N VAL A 61 -9.44 -10.86 1.39
CA VAL A 61 -9.11 -10.52 2.79
C VAL A 61 -9.95 -9.31 3.21
N SER A 62 -10.71 -9.44 4.29
CA SER A 62 -11.53 -8.35 4.82
C SER A 62 -10.67 -7.29 5.53
N PRO A 63 -11.15 -6.03 5.59
CA PRO A 63 -10.51 -4.99 6.40
C PRO A 63 -10.29 -5.41 7.86
N ARG A 64 -11.26 -6.14 8.43
CA ARG A 64 -11.17 -6.70 9.79
C ARG A 64 -10.03 -7.70 9.94
N GLN A 65 -9.87 -8.63 8.99
CA GLN A 65 -8.75 -9.58 9.03
C GLN A 65 -7.39 -8.86 8.91
N LEU A 66 -7.29 -7.84 8.07
CA LEU A 66 -6.07 -7.03 7.94
C LEU A 66 -5.73 -6.31 9.26
N ARG A 67 -6.74 -5.74 9.92
CA ARG A 67 -6.58 -5.06 11.22
C ARG A 67 -6.16 -6.04 12.30
N ASP A 68 -6.86 -7.17 12.41
CA ASP A 68 -6.59 -8.15 13.45
C ASP A 68 -5.17 -8.73 13.27
N HIS A 69 -4.76 -9.01 12.03
CA HIS A 69 -3.39 -9.41 11.70
C HIS A 69 -2.34 -8.35 12.07
N GLN A 70 -2.60 -7.06 11.83
CA GLN A 70 -1.72 -5.95 12.25
C GLN A 70 -1.60 -5.80 13.77
N LEU A 71 -2.66 -6.13 14.51
CA LEU A 71 -2.68 -6.11 15.97
C LEU A 71 -2.07 -7.39 16.59
N GLY A 72 -1.57 -8.31 15.77
CA GLY A 72 -1.05 -9.60 16.23
C GLY A 72 -2.12 -10.56 16.73
N ILE A 73 -3.39 -10.30 16.42
CA ILE A 73 -4.50 -11.20 16.74
C ILE A 73 -4.52 -12.30 15.67
N PRO A 74 -4.46 -13.59 16.06
CA PRO A 74 -4.46 -14.69 15.10
C PRO A 74 -5.72 -14.66 14.22
N VAL A 75 -5.53 -14.63 12.90
CA VAL A 75 -6.60 -14.84 11.93
C VAL A 75 -6.67 -16.34 11.64
N THR A 76 -7.81 -16.96 11.97
CA THR A 76 -8.02 -18.41 11.85
C THR A 76 -8.84 -18.82 10.62
N GLU A 77 -9.44 -17.85 9.93
CA GLU A 77 -10.34 -18.10 8.80
C GLU A 77 -9.97 -17.25 7.59
N GLY A 78 -10.42 -17.69 6.41
CA GLY A 78 -10.24 -16.98 5.14
C GLY A 78 -8.80 -16.96 4.63
N PRO A 79 -8.48 -16.09 3.65
CA PRO A 79 -7.23 -16.15 2.90
C PRO A 79 -5.96 -15.83 3.72
N LEU A 80 -6.11 -15.16 4.87
CA LEU A 80 -5.02 -14.89 5.81
C LEU A 80 -4.87 -15.95 6.91
N SER A 81 -5.69 -17.00 6.92
CA SER A 81 -5.61 -18.04 7.94
C SER A 81 -4.22 -18.69 7.98
N GLY A 82 -3.63 -18.76 9.16
CA GLY A 82 -2.31 -19.38 9.38
C GLY A 82 -1.11 -18.55 8.93
N PHE A 83 -1.32 -17.36 8.35
CA PHE A 83 -0.24 -16.44 8.05
C PHE A 83 0.09 -15.57 9.28
N SER A 84 1.39 -15.36 9.51
CA SER A 84 1.90 -14.50 10.57
C SER A 84 2.96 -13.58 10.00
N TRP A 85 2.93 -12.31 10.41
CA TRP A 85 3.91 -11.30 10.06
C TRP A 85 4.31 -10.51 11.30
N ASP A 86 5.60 -10.44 11.57
CA ASP A 86 6.16 -9.62 12.64
C ASP A 86 6.26 -8.16 12.16
N TYR A 87 5.24 -7.35 12.43
CA TYR A 87 5.20 -5.95 12.02
C TYR A 87 6.31 -5.09 12.64
N GLU A 88 6.84 -5.48 13.80
CA GLU A 88 7.90 -4.76 14.49
C GLU A 88 9.27 -5.01 13.84
N ARG A 89 9.52 -6.25 13.41
CA ARG A 89 10.82 -6.64 12.87
C ARG A 89 10.90 -6.62 11.36
N ALA A 90 9.84 -7.03 10.67
CA ALA A 90 9.90 -7.34 9.25
C ALA A 90 10.11 -6.11 8.35
N THR A 91 9.85 -4.91 8.87
CA THR A 91 10.04 -3.65 8.11
C THR A 91 11.00 -2.67 8.78
N SER A 92 11.78 -3.14 9.74
CA SER A 92 12.79 -2.35 10.46
C SER A 92 14.00 -2.03 9.56
N GLN A 93 13.81 -1.15 8.59
CA GLN A 93 14.90 -0.41 7.98
C GLN A 93 14.61 1.07 8.19
N ARG A 94 15.22 1.65 9.23
CA ARG A 94 15.49 3.09 9.21
C ARG A 94 16.11 3.38 7.84
N PRO A 95 15.67 4.42 7.12
CA PRO A 95 16.31 4.80 5.86
C PRO A 95 17.82 4.83 6.11
N GLY A 96 18.58 4.14 5.27
CA GLY A 96 20.04 4.19 5.38
C GLY A 96 20.48 5.65 5.46
N ARG A 97 21.47 5.96 6.30
CA ARG A 97 21.97 7.34 6.44
C ARG A 97 22.18 7.93 5.05
N PRO A 98 21.62 9.13 4.75
CA PRO A 98 21.79 9.75 3.44
C PRO A 98 23.28 9.80 3.11
N ARG A 99 23.69 9.11 2.05
CA ARG A 99 25.08 9.12 1.61
C ARG A 99 25.31 10.39 0.81
N PHE A 100 25.49 11.52 1.47
CA PHE A 100 25.82 12.81 0.83
C PHE A 100 27.09 12.74 -0.03
N PHE A 101 27.96 11.75 0.22
CA PHE A 101 29.20 11.49 -0.54
C PHE A 101 29.21 10.14 -1.27
N ALA A 102 28.06 9.48 -1.45
CA ALA A 102 28.01 8.38 -2.42
C ALA A 102 28.38 8.93 -3.79
N LYS A 103 29.36 8.32 -4.46
CA LYS A 103 29.66 8.58 -5.87
C LYS A 103 28.36 8.31 -6.64
N GLY A 104 27.58 9.35 -6.93
CA GLY A 104 26.50 9.29 -7.90
C GLY A 104 27.07 8.72 -9.20
N SER A 105 26.26 8.06 -10.04
CA SER A 105 26.81 7.45 -11.24
C SER A 105 27.52 8.55 -12.05
N GLY A 106 28.82 8.35 -12.32
CA GLY A 106 29.60 9.33 -13.08
C GLY A 106 28.98 9.62 -14.45
N LEU A 107 28.16 8.69 -14.95
CA LEU A 107 27.35 8.84 -16.15
C LEU A 107 26.24 9.88 -15.98
N LEU A 108 25.48 9.87 -14.88
CA LEU A 108 24.41 10.84 -14.61
C LEU A 108 24.97 12.24 -14.34
N LEU A 109 26.11 12.34 -13.65
CA LEU A 109 26.84 13.60 -13.51
C LEU A 109 27.33 14.13 -14.87
N ARG A 110 27.89 13.26 -15.71
CA ARG A 110 28.37 13.62 -17.07
C ARG A 110 27.25 13.96 -18.04
N SER A 111 26.07 13.33 -17.95
CA SER A 111 24.92 13.65 -18.79
C SER A 111 24.27 14.96 -18.35
N SER A 112 24.17 15.20 -17.03
CA SER A 112 23.65 16.45 -16.48
C SER A 112 24.54 17.64 -16.82
N ALA A 113 25.87 17.48 -16.69
CA ALA A 113 26.84 18.52 -17.06
C ALA A 113 26.80 18.89 -18.56
N ARG A 114 26.48 17.93 -19.43
CA ARG A 114 26.36 18.15 -20.88
C ARG A 114 25.03 18.76 -21.32
N LYS A 115 24.03 18.83 -20.42
CA LYS A 115 22.70 19.37 -20.70
C LYS A 115 22.31 20.48 -19.71
N LEU A 116 23.26 21.32 -19.27
CA LEU A 116 22.94 22.53 -18.49
C LEU A 116 21.97 23.41 -19.30
N GLY A 117 20.71 23.49 -18.85
CA GLY A 117 19.69 24.35 -19.46
C GLY A 117 18.51 23.64 -20.14
N LYS A 118 18.45 22.30 -20.17
CA LYS A 118 17.26 21.56 -20.62
C LYS A 118 16.65 20.74 -19.48
N MET A 119 15.39 21.01 -19.16
CA MET A 119 14.59 20.28 -18.18
C MET A 119 13.50 19.47 -18.90
N PRO A 120 13.19 18.22 -18.47
CA PRO A 120 13.75 17.52 -17.30
C PRO A 120 15.06 16.77 -17.64
N PRO A 121 15.92 16.51 -16.63
CA PRO A 121 17.20 15.83 -16.85
C PRO A 121 16.93 14.33 -17.06
N THR A 122 16.91 13.93 -18.34
CA THR A 122 17.07 12.53 -18.78
C THR A 122 18.29 12.40 -19.66
#